data_AF-A0AAV9J124-F1
#
_entry.id   AF-A0AAV9J124-F1
#
_cell.length_a   1.000
_cell.length_b   1.000
_cell.length_c   1.000
_cell.angle_alpha   90.00
_cell.angle_beta   90.00
_cell.angle_gamma   90.00
#
_symmetry.space_group_name_H-M   'P 1'
#
loop_
_entity.id
_entity.type
_entity.pdbx_description
1 polymer ?
#
loop_
_entity_poly.entity_id
_entity_poly.type
_entity_poly.pdbx_seq_one_letter_code
_entity_poly.pdbx_strand_id
1 'polypeptide(L)'
;MQASTVISFIPSSGVRASSSWRSRDRLAPARSSHRRYRVAAHCCTQSPSSRPSLRIPSSVEMAAEQAQQALRTAEQQQQQRRLRVDVDTALGDETFSALKNSLPFIRAFALRWVSERPNDRLWLTLPDAGSAAMLKRDWSSDATLRQVHLAAVDNVCDDWRRATPDTRPRLVVVAAPAATEAETLLELAQAIVPLKREEAEEEAEEEAPPDAVHDGDAAASLLILNGNLVDMGATGLGLSARRLRQELLETLLPVYYLRTTPWGVIFRQYPLRWSVWVDQPGRGDEPFRLVTDALEEMPTAEELERLLAGERSGSGSTAVAAERGPPWASMFRALSRFLDAYRRG
;
A
#
# COMPACT_ATOMS: atom_id res chain seq x y z
N MET A 1 59.71 -7.88 -32.24
CA MET A 1 60.01 -9.22 -32.81
C MET A 1 61.12 -9.81 -31.95
N GLN A 2 60.76 -10.74 -31.04
CA GLN A 2 61.18 -12.16 -31.00
C GLN A 2 62.66 -12.35 -30.58
N ALA A 3 63.07 -13.20 -29.65
CA ALA A 3 62.55 -14.50 -29.16
C ALA A 3 63.08 -14.78 -27.72
N SER A 4 62.28 -15.39 -26.82
CA SER A 4 62.28 -16.83 -26.41
C SER A 4 63.54 -17.31 -25.67
N THR A 5 63.52 -17.61 -24.36
CA THR A 5 63.04 -18.83 -23.65
C THR A 5 63.95 -20.08 -23.78
N VAL A 6 64.55 -20.54 -22.67
CA VAL A 6 64.82 -21.95 -22.25
C VAL A 6 65.01 -21.94 -20.72
N ILE A 7 64.09 -22.41 -19.87
CA ILE A 7 63.79 -23.77 -19.35
C ILE A 7 64.91 -24.43 -18.49
N SER A 8 64.57 -24.77 -17.24
CA SER A 8 65.16 -25.90 -16.49
C SER A 8 64.09 -26.54 -15.60
N PHE A 9 64.20 -27.86 -15.42
CA PHE A 9 63.14 -28.83 -15.12
C PHE A 9 63.32 -29.45 -13.71
N ILE A 10 62.21 -29.55 -12.95
CA ILE A 10 61.66 -30.55 -11.97
C ILE A 10 62.59 -31.42 -11.06
N PRO A 11 62.13 -31.87 -9.86
CA PRO A 11 61.34 -33.12 -9.80
C PRO A 11 60.10 -33.09 -8.86
N SER A 12 59.19 -34.02 -9.15
CA SER A 12 57.92 -34.32 -8.49
C SER A 12 58.07 -35.02 -7.14
N SER A 13 57.09 -34.85 -6.24
CA SER A 13 56.50 -35.95 -5.45
C SER A 13 55.39 -35.44 -4.51
N GLY A 14 54.37 -36.26 -4.29
CA GLY A 14 53.57 -36.19 -3.06
C GLY A 14 52.08 -35.92 -3.19
N VAL A 15 51.34 -36.86 -3.78
CA VAL A 15 49.88 -37.01 -3.61
C VAL A 15 49.56 -37.25 -2.13
N ARG A 16 48.60 -36.49 -1.57
CA ARG A 16 47.77 -36.97 -0.47
C ARG A 16 46.38 -36.33 -0.53
N ALA A 17 45.43 -37.14 -1.00
CA ALA A 17 44.01 -36.88 -0.88
C ALA A 17 43.57 -37.04 0.59
N SER A 18 42.81 -36.09 1.12
CA SER A 18 41.95 -36.34 2.28
C SER A 18 40.51 -35.99 1.91
N SER A 19 39.76 -37.04 1.63
CA SER A 19 38.31 -37.08 1.62
C SER A 19 37.77 -36.82 3.03
N SER A 20 36.86 -35.86 3.16
CA SER A 20 35.79 -35.96 4.18
C SER A 20 34.50 -35.38 3.63
N TRP A 21 33.77 -36.22 2.90
CA TRP A 21 32.33 -36.10 2.82
C TRP A 21 31.77 -36.35 4.22
N ARG A 22 31.13 -35.35 4.83
CA ARG A 22 30.07 -35.57 5.81
C ARG A 22 28.84 -34.81 5.37
N SER A 23 27.95 -35.59 4.78
CA SER A 23 26.57 -35.31 4.50
C SER A 23 25.77 -35.12 5.79
N ARG A 24 24.86 -34.13 5.72
CA ARG A 24 23.55 -34.06 6.39
C ARG A 24 23.56 -34.11 7.92
N ASP A 25 23.40 -32.92 8.50
CA ASP A 25 22.36 -32.77 9.52
C ASP A 25 21.44 -31.58 9.21
N ARG A 26 20.16 -31.94 9.26
CA ARG A 26 18.91 -31.22 9.04
C ARG A 26 18.96 -29.72 9.36
N LEU A 27 18.99 -28.88 8.33
CA LEU A 27 18.44 -27.54 8.42
C LEU A 27 16.93 -27.68 8.60
N ALA A 28 16.47 -27.47 9.83
CA ALA A 28 15.06 -27.28 10.15
C ALA A 28 14.49 -26.18 9.24
N PRO A 29 13.26 -26.32 8.73
CA PRO A 29 12.65 -25.26 7.94
C PRO A 29 12.57 -24.00 8.80
N ALA A 30 13.17 -22.91 8.30
CA ALA A 30 12.99 -21.58 8.86
C ALA A 30 11.49 -21.34 9.03
N ARG A 31 11.04 -21.24 10.28
CA ARG A 31 9.66 -20.90 10.61
C ARG A 31 9.38 -19.55 9.96
N SER A 32 8.50 -19.52 8.97
CA SER A 32 7.93 -18.28 8.43
C SER A 32 7.12 -17.64 9.55
N SER A 33 7.76 -16.77 10.33
CA SER A 33 7.07 -15.87 11.22
C SER A 33 6.36 -14.83 10.36
N HIS A 34 5.14 -15.14 9.90
CA HIS A 34 4.25 -14.10 9.41
C HIS A 34 4.15 -13.03 10.49
N ARG A 35 4.72 -11.85 10.23
CA ARG A 35 4.67 -10.69 11.11
C ARG A 35 3.20 -10.24 11.12
N ARG A 36 2.40 -10.86 11.99
CA ARG A 36 0.98 -10.55 12.14
C ARG A 36 0.88 -9.09 12.53
N TYR A 37 0.10 -8.32 11.78
CA TYR A 37 -0.32 -6.99 12.20
C TYR A 37 -1.20 -7.13 13.43
N ARG A 38 -0.59 -7.26 14.61
CA ARG A 38 -1.31 -7.09 15.87
C ARG A 38 -1.69 -5.62 15.91
N VAL A 39 -2.94 -5.31 15.58
CA VAL A 39 -3.56 -4.08 16.06
C VAL A 39 -3.40 -4.15 17.56
N ALA A 40 -2.46 -3.37 18.09
CA ALA A 40 -2.25 -3.25 19.51
C ALA A 40 -3.62 -2.89 20.12
N ALA A 41 -4.21 -3.82 20.87
CA ALA A 41 -5.40 -3.58 21.70
C ALA A 41 -5.04 -2.67 22.90
N HIS A 42 -4.15 -1.71 22.69
CA HIS A 42 -3.90 -0.63 23.61
C HIS A 42 -5.07 0.32 23.44
N CYS A 43 -6.09 0.07 24.27
CA CYS A 43 -7.10 1.05 24.65
C CYS A 43 -6.41 2.31 25.16
N CYS A 44 -5.98 3.18 24.25
CA CYS A 44 -5.78 4.57 24.59
C CYS A 44 -7.17 5.15 24.84
N THR A 45 -7.39 5.58 26.06
CA THR A 45 -8.48 6.44 26.53
C THR A 45 -8.52 7.72 25.69
N GLN A 46 -9.03 7.62 24.46
CA GLN A 46 -9.44 8.76 23.67
C GLN A 46 -10.92 9.00 23.95
N SER A 47 -11.28 10.26 24.18
CA SER A 47 -12.65 10.71 24.33
C SER A 47 -13.55 10.12 23.22
N PRO A 48 -14.78 9.66 23.53
CA PRO A 48 -15.63 8.91 22.60
C PRO A 48 -16.04 9.66 21.31
N SER A 49 -15.69 10.94 21.17
CA SER A 49 -16.06 11.78 20.03
C SER A 49 -15.11 11.74 18.83
N SER A 50 -13.93 11.09 18.92
CA SER A 50 -12.93 11.10 17.83
C SER A 50 -12.79 9.78 17.05
N ARG A 51 -13.58 8.74 17.37
CA ARG A 51 -13.53 7.49 16.61
C ARG A 51 -14.09 7.72 15.21
N PRO A 52 -13.39 7.34 14.13
CA PRO A 52 -13.97 7.39 12.79
C PRO A 52 -15.21 6.49 12.78
N SER A 53 -16.36 7.06 12.41
CA SER A 53 -17.55 6.25 12.15
C SER A 53 -17.32 5.47 10.87
N LEU A 54 -17.44 4.15 10.91
CA LEU A 54 -17.31 3.28 9.73
C LEU A 54 -18.42 3.64 8.72
N ARG A 55 -18.06 4.41 7.68
CA ARG A 55 -18.97 4.83 6.61
C ARG A 55 -18.28 4.68 5.26
N ILE A 56 -18.96 4.05 4.31
CA ILE A 56 -18.49 3.99 2.93
C ILE A 56 -18.46 5.42 2.36
N PRO A 57 -17.34 5.87 1.77
CA PRO A 57 -17.27 7.21 1.20
C PRO A 57 -18.24 7.35 0.03
N SER A 58 -18.89 8.50 -0.09
CA SER A 58 -19.79 8.81 -1.21
C SER A 58 -19.15 9.65 -2.31
N SER A 59 -17.90 10.11 -2.13
CA SER A 59 -17.14 10.90 -3.12
C SER A 59 -15.63 10.63 -3.03
N VAL A 60 -14.88 11.10 -4.03
CA VAL A 60 -13.41 11.01 -4.07
C VAL A 60 -12.79 11.78 -2.89
N GLU A 61 -13.32 12.97 -2.62
CA GLU A 61 -12.84 13.88 -1.57
C GLU A 61 -13.04 13.25 -0.19
N MET A 62 -14.20 12.61 0.01
CA MET A 62 -14.49 11.87 1.24
C MET A 62 -13.59 10.63 1.38
N ALA A 63 -13.32 9.91 0.29
CA ALA A 63 -12.37 8.81 0.35
C ALA A 63 -10.95 9.30 0.71
N ALA A 64 -10.52 10.43 0.12
CA ALA A 64 -9.22 11.04 0.41
C ALA A 64 -9.14 11.54 1.85
N GLU A 65 -10.23 12.11 2.39
CA GLU A 65 -10.39 12.45 3.80
C GLU A 65 -10.13 11.27 4.72
N GLN A 66 -10.86 10.17 4.46
CA GLN A 66 -10.81 8.99 5.29
C GLN A 66 -9.43 8.34 5.23
N ALA A 67 -8.80 8.32 4.05
CA ALA A 67 -7.44 7.82 3.87
C ALA A 67 -6.41 8.66 4.63
N GLN A 68 -6.50 10.00 4.61
CA GLN A 68 -5.62 10.86 5.40
C GLN A 68 -5.85 10.75 6.90
N GLN A 69 -7.10 10.60 7.33
CA GLN A 69 -7.41 10.37 8.73
C GLN A 69 -6.84 9.03 9.21
N ALA A 70 -6.91 7.99 8.38
CA ALA A 70 -6.31 6.70 8.66
C ALA A 70 -4.78 6.78 8.75
N LEU A 71 -4.15 7.50 7.81
CA LEU A 71 -2.72 7.80 7.80
C LEU A 71 -2.28 8.50 9.09
N ARG A 72 -2.95 9.60 9.47
CA ARG A 72 -2.68 10.33 10.71
C ARG A 72 -2.76 9.44 11.94
N THR A 73 -3.79 8.61 11.99
CA THR A 73 -4.00 7.73 13.15
C THR A 73 -2.92 6.66 13.22
N ALA A 74 -2.46 6.13 12.08
CA ALA A 74 -1.35 5.19 12.02
C ALA A 74 -0.02 5.83 12.43
N GLU A 75 0.25 7.06 11.98
CA GLU A 75 1.43 7.86 12.39
C GLU A 75 1.45 8.09 13.91
N GLN A 76 0.31 8.53 14.48
CA GLN A 76 0.17 8.83 15.91
C GLN A 76 0.35 7.60 16.80
N GLN A 77 -0.06 6.42 16.34
CA GLN A 77 0.06 5.17 17.10
C GLN A 77 1.43 4.49 16.91
N GLN A 78 2.36 5.15 16.20
CA GLN A 78 3.74 4.71 15.96
C GLN A 78 3.87 3.24 15.50
N GLN A 79 2.85 2.68 14.84
CA GLN A 79 2.85 1.26 14.47
C GLN A 79 3.88 0.98 13.38
N GLN A 80 3.73 1.65 12.24
CA GLN A 80 4.60 1.53 11.07
C GLN A 80 4.52 2.81 10.24
N ARG A 81 5.61 3.14 9.53
CA ARG A 81 5.69 4.27 8.58
C ARG A 81 5.76 3.82 7.12
N ARG A 82 5.65 2.50 6.87
CA ARG A 82 5.49 1.90 5.55
C ARG A 82 4.02 1.53 5.39
N LEU A 83 3.32 2.23 4.51
CA LEU A 83 1.87 2.29 4.49
C LEU A 83 1.34 1.96 3.10
N ARG A 84 0.10 1.47 3.06
CA ARG A 84 -0.58 1.14 1.80
C ARG A 84 -2.01 1.66 1.80
N VAL A 85 -2.37 2.29 0.68
CA VAL A 85 -3.73 2.74 0.35
C VAL A 85 -4.14 2.08 -0.95
N ASP A 86 -5.27 1.38 -0.93
CA ASP A 86 -5.90 0.88 -2.15
C ASP A 86 -7.29 1.50 -2.26
N VAL A 87 -7.56 2.15 -3.38
CA VAL A 87 -8.88 2.65 -3.78
C VAL A 87 -9.29 1.98 -5.06
N ASP A 88 -10.60 1.85 -5.23
CA ASP A 88 -11.12 1.13 -6.36
C ASP A 88 -10.86 1.86 -7.68
N THR A 89 -10.14 1.19 -8.56
CA THR A 89 -9.83 1.63 -9.93
C THR A 89 -10.48 0.75 -10.99
N ALA A 90 -11.32 -0.22 -10.60
CA ALA A 90 -11.85 -1.27 -11.49
C ALA A 90 -13.00 -0.83 -12.39
N LEU A 91 -13.44 0.43 -12.29
CA LEU A 91 -14.58 0.97 -13.05
C LEU A 91 -14.15 1.80 -14.28
N GLY A 92 -12.84 1.85 -14.55
CA GLY A 92 -12.35 2.20 -15.89
C GLY A 92 -12.53 1.01 -16.83
N ASP A 93 -12.67 1.27 -18.14
CA ASP A 93 -12.49 0.19 -19.10
C ASP A 93 -11.07 -0.39 -18.98
N GLU A 94 -10.85 -1.60 -19.52
CA GLU A 94 -9.52 -2.22 -19.56
C GLU A 94 -8.50 -1.38 -20.37
N THR A 95 -8.95 -0.34 -21.08
CA THR A 95 -8.13 0.58 -21.87
C THR A 95 -7.39 1.61 -21.00
N PHE A 96 -7.86 1.89 -19.78
CA PHE A 96 -7.21 2.83 -18.85
C PHE A 96 -6.27 2.12 -17.87
N SER A 97 -5.04 2.62 -17.76
CA SER A 97 -4.08 2.11 -16.77
C SER A 97 -4.54 2.39 -15.34
N ALA A 98 -4.08 1.56 -14.39
CA ALA A 98 -4.33 1.74 -12.96
C ALA A 98 -4.01 3.17 -12.48
N LEU A 99 -2.93 3.76 -13.02
CA LEU A 99 -2.55 5.14 -12.73
C LEU A 99 -3.64 6.14 -13.13
N LYS A 100 -4.16 6.07 -14.37
CA LYS A 100 -5.17 7.03 -14.87
C LYS A 100 -6.43 7.01 -14.01
N ASN A 101 -6.88 5.82 -13.62
CA ASN A 101 -8.06 5.65 -12.76
C ASN A 101 -7.82 6.15 -11.32
N SER A 102 -6.55 6.20 -10.90
CA SER A 102 -6.15 6.70 -9.58
C SER A 102 -5.99 8.22 -9.52
N LEU A 103 -5.83 8.91 -10.66
CA LEU A 103 -5.51 10.35 -10.69
C LEU A 103 -6.50 11.24 -9.93
N PRO A 104 -7.83 11.06 -10.01
CA PRO A 104 -8.77 11.87 -9.24
C PRO A 104 -8.52 11.78 -7.74
N PHE A 105 -8.34 10.56 -7.23
CA PHE A 105 -8.05 10.32 -5.82
C PHE A 105 -6.67 10.87 -5.43
N ILE A 106 -5.64 10.64 -6.24
CA ILE A 106 -4.29 11.17 -6.01
C ILE A 106 -4.33 12.70 -5.91
N ARG A 107 -5.08 13.37 -6.79
CA ARG A 107 -5.23 14.83 -6.76
C ARG A 107 -5.93 15.29 -5.49
N ALA A 108 -7.08 14.69 -5.15
CA ALA A 108 -7.83 15.03 -3.93
C ALA A 108 -6.98 14.81 -2.67
N PHE A 109 -6.25 13.71 -2.61
CA PHE A 109 -5.32 13.40 -1.54
C PHE A 109 -4.19 14.43 -1.46
N ALA A 110 -3.52 14.75 -2.56
CA ALA A 110 -2.41 15.70 -2.58
C ALA A 110 -2.86 17.12 -2.19
N LEU A 111 -3.98 17.58 -2.73
CA LEU A 111 -4.58 18.88 -2.38
C LEU A 111 -4.82 19.00 -0.89
N ARG A 112 -5.47 17.99 -0.32
CA ARG A 112 -5.82 17.99 1.09
C ARG A 112 -4.58 17.93 1.98
N TRP A 113 -3.57 17.15 1.58
CA TRP A 113 -2.32 17.05 2.33
C TRP A 113 -1.63 18.41 2.44
N VAL A 114 -1.42 19.07 1.30
CA VAL A 114 -0.74 20.37 1.28
C VAL A 114 -1.56 21.45 2.00
N SER A 115 -2.89 21.39 1.89
CA SER A 115 -3.77 22.36 2.56
C SER A 115 -3.79 22.23 4.08
N GLU A 116 -3.80 21.00 4.60
CA GLU A 116 -3.84 20.73 6.04
C GLU A 116 -2.43 20.78 6.68
N ARG A 117 -1.39 20.53 5.89
CA ARG A 117 0.02 20.48 6.32
C ARG A 117 0.92 21.34 5.41
N PRO A 118 0.76 22.67 5.40
CA PRO A 118 1.50 23.54 4.46
C PRO A 118 3.01 23.54 4.67
N ASN A 119 3.48 23.18 5.87
CA ASN A 119 4.91 23.06 6.18
C ASN A 119 5.48 21.67 5.87
N ASP A 120 4.63 20.68 5.59
CA ASP A 120 5.05 19.31 5.35
C ASP A 120 5.14 19.04 3.85
N ARG A 121 6.36 18.78 3.39
CA ARG A 121 6.60 18.46 1.97
C ARG A 121 6.03 17.08 1.62
N LEU A 122 5.35 17.03 0.48
CA LEU A 122 4.84 15.82 -0.16
C LEU A 122 5.65 15.53 -1.42
N TRP A 123 6.20 14.33 -1.51
CA TRP A 123 6.73 13.79 -2.76
C TRP A 123 5.73 12.79 -3.32
N LEU A 124 5.34 12.99 -4.57
CA LEU A 124 4.49 12.09 -5.32
C LEU A 124 5.30 11.52 -6.49
N THR A 125 5.61 10.25 -6.37
CA THR A 125 6.38 9.45 -7.31
C THR A 125 5.42 8.69 -8.23
N LEU A 126 5.68 8.77 -9.52
CA LEU A 126 4.88 8.16 -10.58
C LEU A 126 5.70 7.07 -11.30
N PRO A 127 5.05 6.13 -12.00
CA PRO A 127 5.74 5.00 -12.63
C PRO A 127 6.81 5.41 -13.64
N ASP A 128 6.60 6.51 -14.36
CA ASP A 128 7.50 6.95 -15.41
C ASP A 128 7.59 8.49 -15.53
N ALA A 129 8.64 8.96 -16.20
CA ALA A 129 8.90 10.39 -16.39
C ALA A 129 7.84 11.09 -17.26
N GLY A 130 7.20 10.39 -18.19
CA GLY A 130 6.11 10.91 -19.02
C GLY A 130 4.87 11.19 -18.19
N SER A 131 4.48 10.25 -17.34
CA SER A 131 3.39 10.40 -16.37
C SER A 131 3.65 11.58 -15.42
N ALA A 132 4.89 11.74 -14.93
CA ALA A 132 5.29 12.87 -14.09
C ALA A 132 5.23 14.22 -14.80
N ALA A 133 5.74 14.29 -16.03
CA ALA A 133 5.68 15.51 -16.83
C ALA A 133 4.23 15.92 -17.17
N MET A 134 3.39 14.94 -17.51
CA MET A 134 1.97 15.16 -17.76
C MET A 134 1.26 15.73 -16.53
N LEU A 135 1.43 15.07 -15.36
CA LEU A 135 0.78 15.53 -14.14
C LEU A 135 1.29 16.92 -13.71
N LYS A 136 2.58 17.19 -13.87
CA LYS A 136 3.18 18.51 -13.60
C LYS A 136 2.57 19.61 -14.46
N ARG A 137 2.30 19.33 -15.74
CA ARG A 137 1.60 20.25 -16.64
C ARG A 137 0.16 20.47 -16.19
N ASP A 138 -0.56 19.38 -15.90
CA ASP A 138 -1.97 19.43 -15.57
C ASP A 138 -2.22 20.12 -14.21
N TRP A 139 -1.28 20.01 -13.26
CA TRP A 139 -1.34 20.67 -11.95
C TRP A 139 -0.72 22.06 -11.94
N SER A 140 -0.17 22.52 -13.07
CA SER A 140 0.52 23.81 -13.14
C SER A 140 -0.40 25.01 -12.92
N SER A 141 -1.72 24.89 -13.09
CA SER A 141 -2.67 25.97 -12.83
C SER A 141 -3.04 26.11 -11.35
N ASP A 142 -2.79 25.08 -10.53
CA ASP A 142 -3.22 25.00 -9.15
C ASP A 142 -2.06 25.35 -8.20
N ALA A 143 -2.14 26.52 -7.56
CA ALA A 143 -1.07 27.05 -6.73
C ALA A 143 -0.74 26.15 -5.52
N THR A 144 -1.72 25.39 -5.02
CA THR A 144 -1.54 24.45 -3.93
C THR A 144 -0.77 23.23 -4.41
N LEU A 145 -1.16 22.65 -5.54
CA LEU A 145 -0.50 21.47 -6.09
C LEU A 145 0.90 21.72 -6.64
N ARG A 146 1.24 22.96 -7.01
CA ARG A 146 2.62 23.34 -7.40
C ARG A 146 3.65 23.06 -6.31
N GLN A 147 3.23 22.94 -5.05
CA GLN A 147 4.11 22.65 -3.92
C GLN A 147 4.47 21.16 -3.82
N VAL A 148 3.72 20.29 -4.49
CA VAL A 148 3.98 18.86 -4.52
C VAL A 148 5.18 18.57 -5.42
N HIS A 149 6.17 17.86 -4.88
CA HIS A 149 7.30 17.40 -5.67
C HIS A 149 6.87 16.18 -6.49
N LEU A 150 6.93 16.30 -7.82
CA LEU A 150 6.59 15.23 -8.76
C LEU A 150 7.86 14.63 -9.35
N ALA A 151 8.02 13.31 -9.20
CA ALA A 151 9.17 12.57 -9.71
C ALA A 151 8.74 11.23 -10.35
N ALA A 152 9.62 10.67 -11.18
CA ALA A 152 9.51 9.28 -11.63
C ALA A 152 10.14 8.33 -10.60
N VAL A 153 9.67 7.09 -10.54
CA VAL A 153 10.17 6.06 -9.62
C VAL A 153 11.67 5.80 -9.77
N ASP A 154 12.19 5.86 -10.99
CA ASP A 154 13.62 5.64 -11.25
C ASP A 154 14.54 6.68 -10.59
N ASN A 155 14.02 7.89 -10.31
CA ASN A 155 14.82 9.00 -9.76
C ASN A 155 14.67 9.16 -8.25
N VAL A 156 13.65 8.53 -7.64
CA VAL A 156 13.23 8.85 -6.27
C VAL A 156 14.29 8.49 -5.22
N CYS A 157 15.01 7.38 -5.37
CA CYS A 157 16.08 6.98 -4.45
C CYS A 157 17.25 7.96 -4.48
N ASP A 158 17.58 8.45 -5.67
CA ASP A 158 18.62 9.43 -5.90
C ASP A 158 18.24 10.80 -5.32
N ASP A 159 17.00 11.22 -5.56
CA ASP A 159 16.46 12.46 -5.00
C ASP A 159 16.41 12.38 -3.47
N TRP A 160 15.99 11.25 -2.91
CA TRP A 160 15.98 11.01 -1.46
C TRP A 160 17.37 11.14 -0.83
N ARG A 161 18.40 10.58 -1.50
CA ARG A 161 19.80 10.68 -1.04
C ARG A 161 20.36 12.10 -1.12
N ARG A 162 19.92 12.90 -2.10
CA ARG A 162 20.34 14.29 -2.26
C ARG A 162 19.53 15.28 -1.42
N ALA A 163 18.40 14.85 -0.85
CA ALA A 163 17.55 15.71 -0.04
C ALA A 163 18.29 16.19 1.22
N THR A 164 18.23 17.50 1.43
CA THR A 164 18.65 18.16 2.66
C THR A 164 17.51 18.16 3.69
N PRO A 165 17.77 18.45 4.98
CA PRO A 165 16.70 18.58 5.98
C PRO A 165 15.56 19.50 5.53
N ASP A 166 15.90 20.63 4.89
CA ASP A 166 14.93 21.59 4.36
C ASP A 166 14.10 21.09 3.17
N THR A 167 14.60 20.11 2.42
CA THR A 167 13.94 19.59 1.20
C THR A 167 13.35 18.20 1.37
N ARG A 168 13.63 17.54 2.50
CA ARG A 168 13.16 16.20 2.82
C ARG A 168 11.65 16.19 3.03
N PRO A 169 10.91 15.25 2.43
CA PRO A 169 9.47 15.16 2.60
C PRO A 169 9.09 14.50 3.91
N ARG A 170 7.91 14.88 4.43
CA ARG A 170 7.22 14.14 5.50
C ARG A 170 6.53 12.90 4.98
N LEU A 171 6.11 12.91 3.71
CA LEU A 171 5.46 11.79 3.05
C LEU A 171 5.98 11.60 1.63
N VAL A 172 6.37 10.38 1.31
CA VAL A 172 6.64 9.91 -0.05
C VAL A 172 5.49 9.00 -0.47
N VAL A 173 4.77 9.37 -1.52
CA VAL A 173 3.69 8.58 -2.12
C VAL A 173 4.17 8.00 -3.43
N VAL A 174 4.12 6.68 -3.57
CA VAL A 174 4.35 5.99 -4.85
C VAL A 174 3.01 5.59 -5.42
N ALA A 175 2.63 6.22 -6.54
CA ALA A 175 1.34 6.05 -7.18
C ALA A 175 1.35 4.97 -8.27
N ALA A 176 0.44 4.02 -8.13
CA ALA A 176 0.19 2.92 -9.04
C ALA A 176 1.45 2.17 -9.53
N PRO A 177 2.40 1.81 -8.64
CA PRO A 177 3.59 1.12 -9.09
C PRO A 177 3.30 -0.24 -9.69
N ALA A 178 4.14 -0.64 -10.64
CA ALA A 178 4.09 -1.94 -11.29
C ALA A 178 4.99 -2.98 -10.59
N ALA A 179 4.75 -4.26 -10.86
CA ALA A 179 5.57 -5.35 -10.31
C ALA A 179 7.06 -5.25 -10.70
N THR A 180 7.37 -4.65 -11.85
CA THR A 180 8.75 -4.42 -12.33
C THR A 180 9.54 -3.44 -11.45
N GLU A 181 8.86 -2.61 -10.66
CA GLU A 181 9.47 -1.58 -9.80
C GLU A 181 9.72 -2.09 -8.36
N ALA A 182 9.36 -3.34 -8.05
CA ALA A 182 9.38 -3.88 -6.69
C ALA A 182 10.75 -3.78 -6.01
N GLU A 183 11.84 -3.94 -6.76
CA GLU A 183 13.21 -3.80 -6.25
C GLU A 183 13.51 -2.36 -5.83
N THR A 184 13.27 -1.39 -6.72
CA THR A 184 13.41 0.05 -6.43
C THR A 184 12.55 0.48 -5.25
N LEU A 185 11.33 -0.04 -5.13
CA LEU A 185 10.45 0.27 -4.00
C LEU A 185 10.96 -0.30 -2.68
N LEU A 186 11.59 -1.48 -2.71
CA LEU A 186 12.18 -2.06 -1.51
C LEU A 186 13.39 -1.26 -1.05
N GLU A 187 14.27 -0.86 -1.99
CA GLU A 187 15.39 0.04 -1.71
C GLU A 187 14.90 1.37 -1.13
N LEU A 188 13.91 1.99 -1.76
CA LEU A 188 13.30 3.23 -1.28
C LEU A 188 12.70 3.05 0.13
N ALA A 189 11.96 1.98 0.37
CA ALA A 189 11.38 1.68 1.66
C ALA A 189 12.45 1.52 2.75
N GLN A 190 13.58 0.90 2.43
CA GLN A 190 14.73 0.78 3.33
C GLN A 190 15.41 2.12 3.59
N ALA A 191 15.51 2.98 2.58
CA ALA A 191 16.13 4.30 2.70
C ALA A 191 15.28 5.30 3.50
N ILE A 192 13.95 5.25 3.38
CA ILE A 192 13.02 6.14 4.10
C ILE A 192 12.73 5.63 5.51
N VAL A 193 12.39 4.34 5.61
CA VAL A 193 11.94 3.71 6.86
C VAL A 193 12.71 2.40 7.06
N PRO A 194 13.95 2.44 7.57
CA PRO A 194 14.74 1.23 7.81
C PRO A 194 14.06 0.35 8.86
N LEU A 195 14.02 -0.97 8.64
CA LEU A 195 13.40 -1.93 9.56
C LEU A 195 14.24 -2.21 10.81
N LYS A 196 15.56 -1.96 10.77
CA LYS A 196 16.54 -2.35 11.81
C LYS A 196 16.74 -1.30 12.92
N ARG A 197 15.70 -0.54 13.27
CA ARG A 197 15.81 0.46 14.33
C ARG A 197 15.87 -0.15 15.74
N GLU A 198 15.35 -1.35 15.94
CA GLU A 198 15.26 -1.98 17.27
C GLU A 198 16.63 -2.21 17.96
N GLU A 199 17.69 -2.58 17.23
CA GLU A 199 19.03 -2.79 17.84
C GLU A 199 19.85 -1.48 17.97
N ALA A 200 19.64 -0.52 17.07
CA ALA A 200 20.41 0.73 17.04
C ALA A 200 19.80 1.85 17.89
N GLU A 201 18.48 1.82 18.15
CA GLU A 201 17.82 2.74 19.09
C GLU A 201 18.07 2.33 20.54
N GLU A 202 18.17 1.03 20.86
CA GLU A 202 18.58 0.54 22.19
C GLU A 202 20.03 0.96 22.55
N GLU A 203 20.97 0.86 21.60
CA GLU A 203 22.36 1.33 21.81
C GLU A 203 22.47 2.87 21.86
N ALA A 204 21.62 3.60 21.12
CA ALA A 204 21.64 5.05 21.08
C ALA A 204 20.91 5.72 22.27
N GLU A 205 19.87 5.09 22.83
CA GLU A 205 19.22 5.56 24.06
C GLU A 205 20.11 5.39 25.30
N GLU A 206 21.02 4.40 25.32
CA GLU A 206 21.95 4.18 26.43
C GLU A 206 23.09 5.24 26.48
N GLU A 207 23.43 5.87 25.35
CA GLU A 207 24.46 6.91 25.26
C GLU A 207 23.91 8.37 25.19
N ALA A 208 22.61 8.57 25.04
CA ALA A 208 22.03 9.91 24.86
C ALA A 208 21.76 10.64 26.20
N PRO A 209 22.13 11.93 26.34
CA PRO A 209 21.83 12.70 27.53
C PRO A 209 20.31 12.95 27.70
N PRO A 210 19.77 12.91 28.93
CA PRO A 210 18.32 12.92 29.22
C PRO A 210 17.59 14.21 28.81
N ASP A 211 18.32 15.27 28.47
CA ASP A 211 17.79 16.58 28.09
C ASP A 211 17.92 16.88 26.58
N ALA A 212 18.37 15.91 25.77
CA ALA A 212 18.28 16.04 24.32
C ALA A 212 16.81 15.97 23.93
N VAL A 213 16.16 17.13 23.88
CA VAL A 213 14.92 17.32 23.15
C VAL A 213 15.19 16.77 21.76
N HIS A 214 14.68 15.57 21.48
CA HIS A 214 14.46 15.12 20.11
C HIS A 214 13.43 16.11 19.58
N ASP A 215 13.93 17.23 19.05
CA ASP A 215 13.14 18.06 18.16
C ASP A 215 12.53 17.08 17.17
N GLY A 216 11.21 16.99 17.20
CA GLY A 216 10.45 15.95 16.51
C GLY A 216 10.61 16.13 15.01
N ASP A 217 11.77 15.73 14.50
CA ASP A 217 12.10 15.67 13.10
C ASP A 217 11.21 14.57 12.54
N ALA A 218 9.95 14.93 12.28
CA ALA A 218 8.88 13.96 12.16
C ALA A 218 9.19 13.10 10.95
N ALA A 219 9.63 11.88 11.28
CA ALA A 219 10.37 11.07 10.37
C ALA A 219 9.45 10.65 9.22
N ALA A 220 9.99 10.67 8.00
CA ALA A 220 9.19 10.47 6.81
C ALA A 220 8.46 9.12 6.80
N SER A 221 7.29 9.12 6.16
CA SER A 221 6.50 7.94 5.85
C SER A 221 6.58 7.61 4.36
N LEU A 222 6.51 6.32 4.03
CA LEU A 222 6.33 5.81 2.67
C LEU A 222 4.90 5.30 2.53
N LEU A 223 4.19 5.76 1.50
CA LEU A 223 2.85 5.31 1.15
C LEU A 223 2.83 4.74 -0.27
N ILE A 224 2.40 3.48 -0.42
CA ILE A 224 2.08 2.90 -1.72
C ILE A 224 0.59 3.07 -1.99
N LEU A 225 0.25 3.71 -3.10
CA LEU A 225 -1.13 3.97 -3.52
C LEU A 225 -1.45 3.12 -4.76
N ASN A 226 -2.45 2.25 -4.68
CA ASN A 226 -2.90 1.39 -5.80
C ASN A 226 -1.81 0.59 -6.51
N GLY A 227 -0.85 0.05 -5.75
CA GLY A 227 0.24 -0.75 -6.33
C GLY A 227 -0.25 -2.02 -7.02
N ASN A 228 0.02 -2.15 -8.31
CA ASN A 228 -0.20 -3.39 -9.05
C ASN A 228 1.07 -4.25 -9.04
N LEU A 229 1.37 -4.78 -7.87
CA LEU A 229 2.57 -5.59 -7.65
C LEU A 229 2.37 -7.06 -8.04
N VAL A 230 1.22 -7.43 -8.61
CA VAL A 230 0.90 -8.79 -9.04
C VAL A 230 0.86 -8.86 -10.56
N ASP A 231 1.89 -9.42 -11.17
CA ASP A 231 1.90 -9.67 -12.62
C ASP A 231 1.51 -11.13 -12.90
N MET A 232 0.35 -11.33 -13.52
CA MET A 232 -0.10 -12.62 -14.05
C MET A 232 0.28 -12.81 -15.54
N GLY A 233 0.74 -11.75 -16.21
CA GLY A 233 1.10 -11.71 -17.63
C GLY A 233 2.60 -11.91 -17.91
N ALA A 234 3.48 -11.58 -16.96
CA ALA A 234 4.90 -11.91 -17.05
C ALA A 234 5.17 -13.37 -16.67
N THR A 235 4.83 -14.30 -17.56
CA THR A 235 5.51 -15.59 -17.64
C THR A 235 7.01 -15.33 -17.89
N GLY A 236 7.80 -15.19 -16.82
CA GLY A 236 9.23 -14.91 -16.93
C GLY A 236 9.86 -14.21 -15.72
N LEU A 237 9.06 -13.55 -14.87
CA LEU A 237 9.57 -13.04 -13.59
C LEU A 237 9.82 -14.22 -12.63
N GLY A 238 11.09 -14.57 -12.48
CA GLY A 238 11.54 -15.70 -11.67
C GLY A 238 11.15 -15.61 -10.19
N LEU A 239 11.44 -16.69 -9.44
CA LEU A 239 11.18 -16.81 -8.00
C LEU A 239 11.61 -15.57 -7.19
N SER A 240 12.68 -14.89 -7.59
CA SER A 240 13.21 -13.68 -6.94
C SER A 240 12.21 -12.51 -6.95
N ALA A 241 11.57 -12.21 -8.08
CA ALA A 241 10.61 -11.10 -8.18
C ALA A 241 9.37 -11.36 -7.31
N ARG A 242 8.91 -12.62 -7.23
CA ARG A 242 7.80 -13.02 -6.36
C ARG A 242 8.12 -12.87 -4.88
N ARG A 243 9.36 -13.19 -4.49
CA ARG A 243 9.86 -13.01 -3.12
C ARG A 243 9.93 -11.53 -2.75
N LEU A 244 10.59 -10.70 -3.59
CA LEU A 244 10.68 -9.25 -3.35
C LEU A 244 9.30 -8.60 -3.20
N ARG A 245 8.34 -9.01 -4.03
CA ARG A 245 6.94 -8.59 -3.90
C ARG A 245 6.35 -8.96 -2.53
N GLN A 246 6.52 -10.21 -2.11
CA GLN A 246 5.97 -10.69 -0.84
C GLN A 246 6.62 -9.95 0.33
N GLU A 247 7.94 -9.78 0.31
CA GLU A 247 8.69 -9.01 1.31
C GLU A 247 8.18 -7.57 1.39
N LEU A 248 7.99 -6.89 0.25
CA LEU A 248 7.46 -5.54 0.22
C LEU A 248 6.05 -5.48 0.84
N LEU A 249 5.12 -6.34 0.39
CA LEU A 249 3.74 -6.37 0.86
C LEU A 249 3.61 -6.73 2.35
N GLU A 250 4.47 -7.61 2.87
CA GLU A 250 4.50 -7.98 4.28
C GLU A 250 5.00 -6.85 5.19
N THR A 251 5.67 -5.83 4.62
CA THR A 251 6.17 -4.67 5.39
C THR A 251 5.23 -3.47 5.37
N LEU A 252 4.16 -3.50 4.58
CA LEU A 252 3.24 -2.38 4.38
C LEU A 252 1.98 -2.54 5.21
N LEU A 253 1.73 -1.63 6.14
CA LEU A 253 0.46 -1.56 6.85
C LEU A 253 -0.64 -1.04 5.90
N PRO A 254 -1.69 -1.82 5.58
CA PRO A 254 -2.84 -1.29 4.85
C PRO A 254 -3.61 -0.34 5.75
N VAL A 255 -3.51 0.97 5.49
CA VAL A 255 -4.20 2.00 6.28
C VAL A 255 -5.58 2.31 5.73
N TYR A 256 -5.76 2.18 4.42
CA TYR A 256 -7.04 2.41 3.78
C TYR A 256 -7.22 1.44 2.63
N TYR A 257 -8.39 0.83 2.54
CA TYR A 257 -8.75 -0.06 1.44
C TYR A 257 -10.20 0.16 1.08
N LEU A 258 -10.47 0.40 -0.19
CA LEU A 258 -11.82 0.49 -0.73
C LEU A 258 -11.84 -0.28 -2.05
N ARG A 259 -12.64 -1.34 -2.10
CA ARG A 259 -12.87 -2.08 -3.35
C ARG A 259 -14.34 -2.40 -3.51
N THR A 260 -14.93 -1.99 -4.63
CA THR A 260 -16.28 -2.39 -5.00
C THR A 260 -16.24 -3.77 -5.66
N THR A 261 -17.31 -4.53 -5.47
CA THR A 261 -17.53 -5.83 -6.06
C THR A 261 -18.94 -5.86 -6.64
N PRO A 262 -19.28 -6.81 -7.53
CA PRO A 262 -20.64 -6.90 -8.08
C PRO A 262 -21.76 -7.07 -7.04
N TRP A 263 -21.42 -7.46 -5.81
CA TRP A 263 -22.39 -7.71 -4.73
C TRP A 263 -22.28 -6.71 -3.58
N GLY A 264 -21.29 -5.81 -3.57
CA GLY A 264 -21.07 -4.91 -2.44
C GLY A 264 -19.69 -4.24 -2.41
N VAL A 265 -19.16 -4.04 -1.20
CA VAL A 265 -17.90 -3.31 -0.96
C VAL A 265 -17.08 -4.00 0.12
N ILE A 266 -15.77 -4.11 -0.09
CA ILE A 266 -14.78 -4.45 0.93
C ILE A 266 -14.08 -3.16 1.33
N PHE A 267 -14.09 -2.86 2.62
CA PHE A 267 -13.64 -1.58 3.14
C PHE A 267 -12.78 -1.72 4.39
N ARG A 268 -11.71 -0.93 4.48
CA ARG A 268 -10.87 -0.78 5.66
C ARG A 268 -10.46 0.68 5.81
N GLN A 269 -10.55 1.19 7.04
CA GLN A 269 -10.04 2.50 7.41
C GLN A 269 -9.38 2.40 8.79
N TYR A 270 -8.06 2.47 8.85
CA TYR A 270 -7.31 2.37 10.11
C TYR A 270 -7.81 3.43 11.11
N PRO A 271 -8.04 3.08 12.40
CA PRO A 271 -7.68 1.81 13.08
C PRO A 271 -8.78 0.74 13.02
N LEU A 272 -9.85 0.98 12.26
CA LEU A 272 -10.93 0.01 12.09
C LEU A 272 -10.45 -1.19 11.29
N ARG A 273 -11.06 -2.32 11.61
CA ARG A 273 -10.82 -3.63 11.00
C ARG A 273 -11.39 -3.68 9.57
N TRP A 274 -11.13 -4.78 8.88
CA TRP A 274 -11.74 -5.02 7.58
C TRP A 274 -13.24 -5.21 7.75
N SER A 275 -13.98 -4.62 6.83
CA SER A 275 -15.43 -4.67 6.79
C SER A 275 -15.94 -5.08 5.41
N VAL A 276 -17.04 -5.82 5.41
CA VAL A 276 -17.72 -6.29 4.21
C VAL A 276 -19.13 -5.73 4.23
N TRP A 277 -19.50 -5.11 3.12
CA TRP A 277 -20.78 -4.46 2.92
C TRP A 277 -21.45 -5.07 1.70
N VAL A 278 -22.78 -5.21 1.74
CA VAL A 278 -23.57 -5.73 0.64
C VAL A 278 -24.51 -4.64 0.13
N ASP A 279 -24.66 -4.58 -1.20
CA ASP A 279 -25.58 -3.65 -1.85
C ASP A 279 -27.03 -3.93 -1.43
N GLN A 280 -27.77 -2.86 -1.14
CA GLN A 280 -29.18 -2.87 -0.80
C GLN A 280 -29.96 -1.98 -1.76
N PRO A 281 -30.33 -2.51 -2.94
CA PRO A 281 -31.05 -1.72 -3.92
C PRO A 281 -32.41 -1.29 -3.35
N GLY A 282 -32.66 0.02 -3.37
CA GLY A 282 -33.94 0.62 -2.97
C GLY A 282 -33.97 1.28 -1.60
N ARG A 283 -32.86 1.32 -0.85
CA ARG A 283 -32.79 1.90 0.51
C ARG A 283 -32.37 3.38 0.57
N GLY A 284 -32.58 4.14 -0.51
CA GLY A 284 -32.34 5.60 -0.53
C GLY A 284 -30.88 5.97 -0.27
N ASP A 285 -30.62 6.74 0.78
CA ASP A 285 -29.32 7.34 1.12
C ASP A 285 -28.32 6.34 1.75
N GLU A 286 -28.75 5.13 2.13
CA GLU A 286 -27.87 4.06 2.64
C GLU A 286 -27.87 2.85 1.67
N PRO A 287 -27.13 2.94 0.55
CA PRO A 287 -27.12 1.88 -0.48
C PRO A 287 -26.40 0.60 -0.02
N PHE A 288 -25.72 0.62 1.11
CA PHE A 288 -24.94 -0.52 1.60
C PHE A 288 -25.35 -0.92 3.01
N ARG A 289 -25.48 -2.23 3.24
CA ARG A 289 -25.62 -2.82 4.59
C ARG A 289 -24.31 -3.47 5.01
N LEU A 290 -23.88 -3.19 6.23
CA LEU A 290 -22.75 -3.84 6.86
C LEU A 290 -23.08 -5.32 7.14
N VAL A 291 -22.24 -6.23 6.67
CA VAL A 291 -22.30 -7.67 6.99
C VAL A 291 -21.39 -7.98 8.17
N THR A 292 -20.17 -7.46 8.16
CA THR A 292 -19.19 -7.63 9.23
C THR A 292 -18.19 -6.49 9.21
N ASP A 293 -17.70 -6.08 10.38
CA ASP A 293 -16.62 -5.11 10.58
C ASP A 293 -15.49 -5.66 11.47
N ALA A 294 -15.49 -6.97 11.75
CA ALA A 294 -14.62 -7.57 12.77
C ALA A 294 -13.40 -8.31 12.20
N LEU A 295 -13.19 -8.28 10.88
CA LEU A 295 -12.17 -9.07 10.19
C LEU A 295 -10.77 -8.45 10.37
N GLU A 296 -9.80 -9.24 10.87
CA GLU A 296 -8.44 -8.73 11.12
C GLU A 296 -7.62 -8.60 9.82
N GLU A 297 -7.88 -9.49 8.87
CA GLU A 297 -7.16 -9.58 7.60
C GLU A 297 -8.12 -9.40 6.42
N MET A 298 -7.54 -9.14 5.25
CA MET A 298 -8.31 -9.01 4.01
C MET A 298 -9.03 -10.34 3.75
N PRO A 299 -10.36 -10.35 3.61
CA PRO A 299 -11.10 -11.59 3.49
C PRO A 299 -10.73 -12.34 2.20
N THR A 300 -10.49 -13.64 2.34
CA THR A 300 -10.28 -14.55 1.21
C THR A 300 -11.56 -14.79 0.43
N ALA A 301 -11.45 -15.28 -0.81
CA ALA A 301 -12.62 -15.61 -1.63
C ALA A 301 -13.58 -16.59 -0.92
N GLU A 302 -13.02 -17.62 -0.25
CA GLU A 302 -13.80 -18.60 0.51
C GLU A 302 -14.51 -17.98 1.73
N GLU A 303 -13.85 -17.07 2.45
CA GLU A 303 -14.47 -16.33 3.56
C GLU A 303 -15.60 -15.44 3.08
N LEU A 304 -15.40 -14.74 1.96
CA LEU A 304 -16.45 -13.93 1.33
C LEU A 304 -17.64 -14.79 0.94
N GLU A 305 -17.41 -15.94 0.30
CA GLU A 305 -18.48 -16.88 -0.05
C GLU A 305 -19.25 -17.36 1.18
N ARG A 306 -18.56 -17.71 2.27
CA ARG A 306 -19.21 -18.12 3.54
C ARG A 306 -20.03 -17.00 4.17
N LEU A 307 -19.49 -15.78 4.24
CA LEU A 307 -20.18 -14.62 4.78
C LEU A 307 -21.45 -14.30 3.98
N LEU A 308 -21.35 -14.30 2.64
CA LEU A 308 -22.46 -13.99 1.75
C LEU A 308 -23.49 -15.13 1.67
N ALA A 309 -23.10 -16.39 1.88
CA ALA A 309 -24.01 -17.52 1.95
C ALA A 309 -24.81 -17.55 3.26
N GLY A 310 -24.20 -17.17 4.38
CA GLY A 310 -24.87 -17.01 5.67
C GLY A 310 -26.03 -16.00 5.61
N GLU A 311 -25.83 -14.89 4.90
CA GLU A 311 -26.86 -13.88 4.64
C GLU A 311 -28.07 -14.44 3.87
N ARG A 312 -27.84 -15.33 2.89
CA ARG A 312 -28.91 -15.95 2.09
C ARG A 312 -29.75 -16.93 2.91
N SER A 313 -29.18 -17.53 3.95
CA SER A 313 -29.86 -18.53 4.79
C SER A 313 -30.62 -17.89 5.97
N GLY A 314 -30.30 -16.64 6.35
CA GLY A 314 -30.98 -15.89 7.41
C GLY A 314 -32.24 -15.11 6.96
N SER A 315 -32.46 -14.97 5.65
CA SER A 315 -33.65 -14.29 5.08
C SER A 315 -34.77 -15.29 4.78
N GLY A 316 -35.39 -15.84 5.82
CA GLY A 316 -36.62 -16.60 5.69
C GLY A 316 -37.83 -15.71 5.43
N SER A 317 -38.16 -15.44 4.16
CA SER A 317 -39.53 -15.16 3.72
C SER A 317 -39.69 -15.47 2.23
N THR A 318 -40.58 -16.42 1.98
CA THR A 318 -41.27 -16.91 0.78
C THR A 318 -41.03 -16.22 -0.58
N ALA A 319 -40.82 -17.08 -1.58
CA ALA A 319 -40.65 -16.79 -2.99
C ALA A 319 -41.80 -15.97 -3.63
N VAL A 320 -41.41 -15.02 -4.50
CA VAL A 320 -42.04 -14.80 -5.80
C VAL A 320 -40.93 -14.54 -6.81
N ALA A 321 -40.48 -15.60 -7.47
CA ALA A 321 -39.65 -15.50 -8.66
C ALA A 321 -40.58 -15.35 -9.87
N ALA A 322 -40.77 -14.13 -10.37
CA ALA A 322 -41.25 -13.86 -11.73
C ALA A 322 -41.04 -12.37 -12.10
N GLU A 323 -40.41 -12.15 -13.26
CA GLU A 323 -40.46 -10.94 -14.10
C GLU A 323 -39.79 -9.63 -13.64
N ARG A 324 -38.52 -9.69 -13.22
CA ARG A 324 -37.63 -8.53 -13.37
C ARG A 324 -36.38 -8.98 -14.12
N GLY A 325 -36.00 -8.21 -15.14
CA GLY A 325 -34.79 -8.44 -15.94
C GLY A 325 -33.55 -8.62 -15.04
N PRO A 326 -32.44 -9.13 -15.60
CA PRO A 326 -31.38 -9.69 -14.78
C PRO A 326 -30.90 -8.67 -13.74
N PRO A 327 -30.67 -9.09 -12.47
CA PRO A 327 -30.47 -8.21 -11.31
C PRO A 327 -29.43 -7.09 -11.53
N TRP A 328 -28.46 -7.35 -12.40
CA TRP A 328 -27.40 -6.43 -12.80
C TRP A 328 -27.86 -5.16 -13.52
N ALA A 329 -29.03 -5.14 -14.16
CA ALA A 329 -29.54 -3.96 -14.88
C ALA A 329 -30.01 -2.81 -13.94
N SER A 330 -30.31 -3.13 -12.67
CA SER A 330 -30.51 -2.12 -11.62
C SER A 330 -29.19 -1.71 -10.97
N MET A 331 -28.23 -2.64 -10.91
CA MET A 331 -26.89 -2.46 -10.34
C MET A 331 -26.05 -1.44 -11.13
N PHE A 332 -26.11 -1.43 -12.46
CA PHE A 332 -25.45 -0.39 -13.26
C PHE A 332 -25.99 1.02 -13.00
N ARG A 333 -27.23 1.19 -12.50
CA ARG A 333 -27.80 2.52 -12.22
C ARG A 333 -27.37 3.08 -10.87
N ALA A 334 -27.28 2.24 -9.83
CA ALA A 334 -26.74 2.67 -8.53
C ALA A 334 -25.22 2.90 -8.61
N LEU A 335 -24.51 2.01 -9.31
CA LEU A 335 -23.09 2.13 -9.62
C LEU A 335 -22.78 3.35 -10.50
N SER A 336 -23.58 3.60 -11.56
CA SER A 336 -23.44 4.81 -12.38
C SER A 336 -23.80 6.06 -11.61
N ARG A 337 -24.66 6.03 -10.58
CA ARG A 337 -24.94 7.20 -9.72
C ARG A 337 -23.81 7.48 -8.74
N PHE A 338 -23.23 6.45 -8.13
CA PHE A 338 -22.04 6.58 -7.28
C PHE A 338 -20.83 7.04 -8.09
N LEU A 339 -20.60 6.46 -9.28
CA LEU A 339 -19.52 6.85 -10.16
C LEU A 339 -19.74 8.20 -10.84
N ASP A 340 -20.97 8.56 -11.17
CA ASP A 340 -21.29 9.91 -11.63
C ASP A 340 -21.09 10.94 -10.51
N ALA A 341 -21.35 10.57 -9.25
CA ALA A 341 -21.00 11.40 -8.10
C ALA A 341 -19.48 11.47 -7.89
N TYR A 342 -18.75 10.36 -8.13
CA TYR A 342 -17.29 10.26 -8.10
C TYR A 342 -16.60 11.01 -9.25
N ARG A 343 -17.28 11.23 -10.39
CA ARG A 343 -16.75 11.94 -11.58
C ARG A 343 -17.18 13.41 -11.67
N ARG A 344 -18.19 13.83 -10.91
CA ARG A 344 -18.73 15.21 -10.91
C ARG A 344 -18.27 16.07 -9.72
N GLY A 345 -17.53 15.48 -8.77
CA GLY A 345 -16.68 16.20 -7.81
C GLY A 345 -15.26 16.34 -8.36
#